data_AF-A0A1H9UBY3-F1
#
_entry.id   AF-A0A1H9UBY3-F1
#
_cell.length_a   1.000
_cell.length_b   1.000
_cell.length_c   1.000
_cell.angle_alpha   90.00
_cell.angle_beta   90.00
_cell.angle_gamma   90.00
#
_symmetry.space_group_name_H-M   'P 1'
#
loop_
_entity.id
_entity.type
_entity.pdbx_description
1 polymer ?
#
loop_
_entity_poly.entity_id
_entity_poly.type
_entity_poly.pdbx_seq_one_letter_code
_entity_poly.pdbx_strand_id
1 'polypeptide(L)'
;MAKAKKLPSPCIDVCKFRREGHCIGCSMTKAQKKMFKSLKKPQHQHAFVEMLAHQQSDMGKYSHWTQAYLKKCAKKGVTPPVGP
;
A
#
# COMPACT_ATOMS: atom_id res chain seq x y z
N MET A 1 2.14 25.43 -9.61
CA MET A 1 2.77 24.19 -9.12
C MET A 1 1.76 23.04 -9.24
N ALA A 2 2.09 21.97 -9.97
CA ALA A 2 1.16 20.86 -10.17
C ALA A 2 0.88 20.13 -8.84
N LYS A 3 -0.40 19.97 -8.48
CA LYS A 3 -0.82 19.25 -7.28
C LYS A 3 -0.43 17.79 -7.42
N ALA A 4 0.51 17.31 -6.59
CA ALA A 4 0.89 15.90 -6.59
C ALA A 4 -0.36 15.01 -6.46
N LYS A 5 -0.53 14.08 -7.41
CA LYS A 5 -1.67 13.17 -7.43
C LYS A 5 -1.60 12.24 -6.21
N LYS A 6 -2.74 12.02 -5.57
CA LYS A 6 -2.85 11.12 -4.41
C LYS A 6 -2.56 9.68 -4.84
N LEU A 7 -1.85 8.94 -4.00
CA LEU A 7 -1.65 7.52 -4.22
C LEU A 7 -2.97 6.76 -4.04
N PRO A 8 -3.24 5.72 -4.85
CA PRO A 8 -4.33 4.80 -4.57
C PRO A 8 -4.04 4.02 -3.29
N SER A 9 -5.10 3.51 -2.65
CA SER A 9 -4.94 2.64 -1.49
C SER A 9 -4.07 1.41 -1.83
N PRO A 10 -3.09 1.04 -0.99
CA PRO A 10 -2.27 -0.16 -1.16
C PRO A 10 -3.03 -1.47 -0.89
N CYS A 11 -4.32 -1.40 -0.56
CA CYS A 11 -5.18 -2.56 -0.52
C CYS A 11 -5.40 -3.13 -1.93
N ILE A 12 -5.20 -4.45 -2.09
CA ILE A 12 -5.49 -5.21 -3.33
C ILE A 12 -6.81 -6.00 -3.22
N ASP A 13 -7.69 -5.56 -2.32
CA ASP A 13 -9.10 -5.98 -2.19
C ASP A 13 -9.37 -7.46 -1.82
N VAL A 14 -8.34 -8.21 -1.40
CA VAL A 14 -8.45 -9.60 -0.90
C VAL A 14 -8.47 -9.72 0.63
N CYS A 15 -8.93 -8.68 1.33
CA CYS A 15 -8.74 -8.52 2.79
C CYS A 15 -9.16 -9.74 3.62
N LYS A 16 -8.16 -10.48 4.11
CA LYS A 16 -8.30 -11.57 5.10
C LYS A 16 -7.20 -11.42 6.15
N PHE A 17 -7.57 -11.07 7.39
CA PHE A 17 -6.64 -10.73 8.48
C PHE A 17 -6.31 -11.94 9.36
N ARG A 18 -5.63 -12.96 8.80
CA ARG A 18 -5.37 -14.25 9.47
C ARG A 18 -3.93 -14.41 9.96
N ARG A 19 -3.07 -13.44 9.71
CA ARG A 19 -1.64 -13.49 10.06
C ARG A 19 -1.34 -12.53 11.20
N GLU A 20 -1.71 -12.92 12.43
CA GLU A 20 -1.52 -12.08 13.62
C GLU A 20 -2.13 -10.68 13.46
N GLY A 21 -3.34 -10.62 12.87
CA GLY A 21 -4.02 -9.36 12.57
C GLY A 21 -3.62 -8.66 11.27
N HIS A 22 -2.61 -9.17 10.54
CA HIS A 22 -2.20 -8.69 9.23
C HIS A 22 -3.00 -9.36 8.10
N CYS A 23 -3.29 -8.57 7.07
CA CYS A 23 -3.90 -9.03 5.82
C CYS A 23 -2.94 -9.96 5.06
N ILE A 24 -3.44 -11.09 4.57
CA ILE A 24 -2.64 -12.03 3.75
C ILE A 24 -2.28 -11.48 2.37
N GLY A 25 -2.97 -10.43 1.91
CA GLY A 25 -2.76 -9.87 0.57
C GLY A 25 -1.88 -8.62 0.50
N CYS A 26 -1.76 -7.89 1.61
CA CYS A 26 -1.08 -6.58 1.58
C CYS A 26 -0.34 -6.24 2.88
N SER A 27 -0.19 -7.21 3.79
CA SER A 27 0.33 -7.09 5.15
C SER A 27 -0.37 -6.10 6.09
N MET A 28 -1.18 -5.15 5.60
CA MET A 28 -1.85 -4.18 6.47
C MET A 28 -2.71 -4.84 7.55
N THR A 29 -2.68 -4.30 8.76
CA THR A 29 -3.70 -4.52 9.78
C THR A 29 -5.00 -3.76 9.45
N LYS A 30 -6.10 -4.08 10.15
CA LYS A 30 -7.34 -3.30 10.05
C LYS A 30 -7.12 -1.82 10.41
N ALA A 31 -6.31 -1.56 11.43
CA ALA A 31 -5.97 -0.21 11.89
C ALA A 31 -5.18 0.55 10.81
N GLN A 32 -4.15 -0.08 10.24
CA GLN A 32 -3.38 0.49 9.12
C GLN A 32 -4.26 0.78 7.90
N LYS A 33 -5.18 -0.13 7.52
CA LYS A 33 -6.15 0.10 6.43
C LYS A 33 -7.04 1.31 6.70
N LYS A 34 -7.49 1.51 7.95
CA LYS A 34 -8.29 2.69 8.35
C LYS A 34 -7.44 3.96 8.34
N MET A 35 -6.21 3.88 8.85
CA MET A 35 -5.25 4.99 8.92
C MET A 35 -4.92 5.54 7.53
N PHE A 36 -4.69 4.70 6.53
CA PHE A 36 -4.38 5.19 5.17
C PHE A 36 -5.49 6.10 4.61
N LYS A 37 -6.76 5.83 4.92
CA LYS A 37 -7.90 6.65 4.46
C LYS A 37 -7.91 8.05 5.06
N SER A 38 -7.34 8.25 6.26
CA SER A 38 -7.27 9.57 6.89
C SER A 38 -6.04 10.39 6.43
N LEU A 39 -5.07 9.78 5.75
CA LEU A 39 -3.90 10.48 5.21
C LEU A 39 -4.28 11.40 4.05
N LYS A 40 -4.17 12.71 4.28
CA LYS A 40 -4.52 13.75 3.29
C LYS A 40 -3.33 14.25 2.48
N LYS A 41 -2.12 14.24 3.06
CA LYS A 41 -0.90 14.75 2.43
C LYS A 41 -0.23 13.63 1.59
N PRO A 42 0.14 13.88 0.33
CA PRO A 42 0.81 12.90 -0.53
C PRO A 42 2.07 12.30 0.12
N GLN A 43 2.90 13.12 0.76
CA GLN A 43 4.12 12.67 1.44
C GLN A 43 3.85 11.59 2.51
N HIS A 44 2.78 11.73 3.29
CA HIS A 44 2.41 10.70 4.28
C HIS A 44 1.90 9.42 3.61
N GLN A 45 1.20 9.54 2.48
CA GLN A 45 0.77 8.37 1.71
C GLN A 45 1.98 7.62 1.14
N HIS A 46 2.99 8.34 0.65
CA HIS A 46 4.23 7.75 0.14
C HIS A 46 4.97 7.01 1.26
N ALA A 47 5.25 7.69 2.37
CA ALA A 47 5.92 7.10 3.53
C ALA A 47 5.17 5.87 4.09
N PHE A 48 3.83 5.90 4.07
CA PHE A 48 3.03 4.74 4.48
C PHE A 48 3.23 3.53 3.57
N VAL A 49 3.29 3.74 2.24
CA VAL A 49 3.47 2.66 1.28
C VAL A 49 4.90 2.11 1.33
N GLU A 50 5.90 2.96 1.53
CA GLU A 50 7.30 2.53 1.77
C GLU A 50 7.41 1.69 3.05
N MET A 51 6.85 2.17 4.16
CA MET A 51 6.78 1.40 5.41
C MET A 51 6.09 0.05 5.20
N LEU A 52 4.99 0.03 4.43
CA LEU A 52 4.28 -1.21 4.13
C LEU A 52 5.15 -2.19 3.33
N ALA A 53 5.97 -1.72 2.40
CA ALA A 53 6.89 -2.56 1.65
C ALA A 53 8.00 -3.15 2.55
N HIS A 54 8.54 -2.38 3.49
CA HIS A 54 9.46 -2.91 4.50
C HIS A 54 8.78 -3.98 5.36
N GLN A 55 7.58 -3.69 5.86
CA GLN A 55 6.78 -4.67 6.62
C GLN A 55 6.55 -5.96 5.81
N GLN A 56 6.28 -5.85 4.50
CA GLN A 56 6.12 -7.01 3.63
C GLN A 56 7.42 -7.79 3.41
N SER A 57 8.56 -7.10 3.38
CA SER A 57 9.89 -7.72 3.27
C SER A 57 10.20 -8.55 4.51
N ASP A 58 10.04 -7.96 5.70
CA ASP A 58 10.31 -8.63 6.98
C ASP A 58 9.38 -9.83 7.21
N MET A 59 8.11 -9.70 6.82
CA MET A 59 7.14 -10.77 6.95
C MET A 59 7.26 -11.83 5.83
N GLY A 60 7.71 -11.46 4.62
CA GLY A 60 7.71 -12.32 3.45
C GLY A 60 6.31 -12.79 2.99
N LYS A 61 6.27 -13.55 1.89
CA LYS A 61 5.05 -14.08 1.23
C LYS A 61 4.08 -13.02 0.66
N TYR A 62 4.57 -11.83 0.33
CA TYR A 62 3.78 -10.73 -0.26
C TYR A 62 4.19 -10.34 -1.69
N SER A 63 4.97 -11.16 -2.41
CA SER A 63 5.43 -10.84 -3.79
C SER A 63 4.31 -10.53 -4.79
N HIS A 64 3.13 -11.14 -4.60
CA HIS A 64 1.94 -10.88 -5.41
C HIS A 64 1.39 -9.44 -5.24
N TRP A 65 1.69 -8.78 -4.12
CA TRP A 65 1.22 -7.43 -3.83
C TRP A 65 1.83 -6.40 -4.78
N THR A 66 3.15 -6.47 -5.04
CA THR A 66 3.88 -5.48 -5.83
C THR A 66 3.25 -5.31 -7.22
N GLN A 67 3.11 -6.41 -7.97
CA GLN A 67 2.50 -6.38 -9.30
C GLN A 67 1.07 -5.83 -9.31
N ALA A 68 0.27 -6.19 -8.31
CA ALA A 68 -1.10 -5.68 -8.17
C ALA A 68 -1.12 -4.17 -7.85
N TYR A 69 -0.23 -3.69 -6.99
CA TYR A 69 -0.16 -2.29 -6.61
C TYR A 69 0.40 -1.40 -7.73
N LEU A 70 1.42 -1.86 -8.47
CA LEU A 70 1.96 -1.17 -9.64
C LEU A 70 0.89 -0.98 -10.73
N LYS A 71 0.12 -2.02 -11.05
CA LYS A 71 -1.02 -1.93 -11.98
C LYS A 71 -2.05 -0.88 -11.53
N LYS A 72 -2.31 -0.81 -10.22
CA LYS A 72 -3.23 0.18 -9.64
C LYS A 72 -2.70 1.61 -9.77
N CYS A 73 -1.40 1.81 -9.56
CA CYS A 73 -0.73 3.10 -9.73
C CYS A 73 -0.72 3.54 -11.20
N ALA A 74 -0.38 2.63 -12.12
CA ALA A 74 -0.42 2.87 -13.56
C ALA A 74 -1.82 3.29 -14.04
N LYS A 75 -2.87 2.59 -13.60
CA LYS A 75 -4.28 2.97 -13.91
C LYS A 75 -4.67 4.37 -13.42
N LYS A 76 -4.00 4.90 -12.39
CA LYS A 76 -4.22 6.25 -11.85
C LYS A 76 -3.23 7.29 -12.40
N GLY A 77 -2.25 6.86 -13.20
CA GLY A 77 -1.17 7.71 -13.70
C GLY A 77 -0.39 8.37 -12.57
N VAL A 78 -0.03 7.59 -11.54
CA VAL A 78 0.81 8.02 -10.41
C VAL A 78 2.06 7.15 -10.33
N THR A 79 3.19 7.76 -9.99
CA THR A 79 4.44 7.04 -9.75
C THR A 79 4.38 6.40 -8.37
N PRO A 80 4.51 5.07 -8.26
CA PRO A 80 4.54 4.39 -6.97
C PRO A 80 5.86 4.71 -6.24
N PRO A 81 5.86 4.79 -4.90
CA PRO A 81 7.09 4.96 -4.11
C PRO A 81 7.87 3.66 -3.91
N VAL A 82 7.40 2.55 -4.48
CA VAL A 82 8.02 1.22 -4.40
C VAL A 82 8.47 0.79 -5.78
N GLY A 83 9.65 0.15 -5.85
CA GLY A 83 10.19 -0.42 -7.07
C GLY A 83 9.46 -1.69 -7.53
N PRO A 84 9.71 -2.14 -8.77
CA PRO A 84 9.28 -3.47 -9.25
C PRO A 84 9.87 -4.62 -8.46
#